data_AF-A0A1M3BUF5-F1
#
_entry.id   AF-A0A1M3BUF5-F1
#
_cell.length_a   1.000
_cell.length_b   1.000
_cell.length_c   1.000
_cell.angle_alpha   90.00
_cell.angle_beta   90.00
_cell.angle_gamma   90.00
#
_symmetry.space_group_name_H-M   'P 1'
#
loop_
_entity.id
_entity.type
_entity.pdbx_description
1 polymer ?
#
loop_
_entity_poly.entity_id
_entity_poly.type
_entity_poly.pdbx_seq_one_letter_code
_entity_poly.pdbx_strand_id
1 'polypeptide(L)'
;MKQLTQDEFNEAMTQASIRPRVKREVRFAQSTSDLSAEQWRETELLGVSDRAGNKGVLLLDSGATLYAAAYELSRGIRSSSGKAQPIICDFCRTWQTGSRSGSVTLMRPVRDSGSVTFLCCADLECSRHVRNLTSAAKTSRSQLREDMSNEERIERLRVRISAIAEQLALAPINL
;
A
#
# COMPACT_ATOMS: atom_id res chain seq x y z
N MET A 1 -7.66 -9.42 -2.53
CA MET A 1 -6.75 -9.78 -3.64
C MET A 1 -6.73 -11.27 -3.92
N LYS A 2 -6.63 -11.66 -5.20
CA LYS A 2 -6.33 -13.05 -5.62
C LYS A 2 -4.96 -13.43 -5.05
N GLN A 3 -4.85 -14.63 -4.46
CA GLN A 3 -3.55 -15.16 -4.06
C GLN A 3 -2.71 -15.43 -5.31
N LEU A 4 -1.49 -14.89 -5.35
CA LEU A 4 -0.59 -15.03 -6.49
C LEU A 4 0.48 -16.08 -6.23
N THR A 5 0.78 -16.87 -7.25
CA THR A 5 2.02 -17.64 -7.35
C THR A 5 3.21 -16.75 -7.71
N GLN A 6 4.42 -17.27 -7.58
CA GLN A 6 5.63 -16.54 -7.97
C GLN A 6 5.64 -16.18 -9.47
N ASP A 7 5.10 -17.05 -10.32
CA ASP A 7 5.05 -16.85 -11.76
C ASP A 7 3.99 -15.80 -12.14
N GLU A 8 2.79 -15.88 -11.56
CA GLU A 8 1.76 -14.84 -11.72
C GLU A 8 2.24 -13.48 -11.22
N PHE A 9 2.99 -13.43 -10.11
CA PHE A 9 3.61 -12.19 -9.64
C PHE A 9 4.63 -11.65 -10.67
N ASN A 10 5.48 -12.50 -11.23
CA ASN A 10 6.46 -12.10 -12.24
C ASN A 10 5.80 -11.57 -13.53
N GLU A 11 4.70 -12.21 -13.94
CA GLU A 11 3.87 -11.76 -15.05
C GLU A 11 3.25 -10.39 -14.77
N ALA A 12 2.64 -10.24 -13.58
CA ALA A 12 2.07 -8.98 -13.11
C ALA A 12 3.09 -7.83 -13.16
N MET A 13 4.34 -8.08 -12.74
CA MET A 13 5.42 -7.07 -12.81
C MET A 13 5.77 -6.66 -14.24
N THR A 14 5.55 -7.54 -15.21
CA THR A 14 5.78 -7.27 -16.63
C THR A 14 4.66 -6.45 -17.21
N GLN A 15 3.40 -6.81 -16.94
CA GLN A 15 2.24 -6.01 -17.35
C GLN A 15 2.28 -4.60 -16.75
N ALA A 16 2.68 -4.46 -15.50
CA ALA A 16 2.79 -3.17 -14.80
C ALA A 16 4.04 -2.34 -15.16
N SER A 17 4.86 -2.78 -16.13
CA SER A 17 6.07 -2.06 -16.56
C SER A 17 7.06 -1.76 -15.41
N ILE A 18 7.15 -2.62 -14.40
CA ILE A 18 8.07 -2.43 -13.27
C ILE A 18 9.52 -2.53 -13.75
N ARG A 19 10.39 -1.64 -13.27
CA ARG A 19 11.81 -1.60 -13.68
C ARG A 19 12.51 -2.92 -13.33
N PRO A 20 13.34 -3.49 -14.23
CA PRO A 20 14.04 -4.77 -13.98
C PRO A 20 14.87 -4.79 -12.69
N ARG A 21 15.46 -3.65 -12.31
CA ARG A 21 16.19 -3.53 -11.05
C ARG A 21 15.29 -3.82 -9.84
N VAL A 22 14.10 -3.22 -9.79
CA VAL A 22 13.14 -3.43 -8.69
C VAL A 22 12.67 -4.89 -8.66
N LYS A 23 12.34 -5.47 -9.82
CA LYS A 23 11.93 -6.90 -9.93
C LYS A 23 12.95 -7.87 -9.31
N ARG A 24 14.26 -7.59 -9.46
CA ARG A 24 15.33 -8.44 -8.89
C ARG A 24 15.54 -8.23 -7.39
N GLU A 25 15.19 -7.05 -6.87
CA GLU A 25 15.40 -6.69 -5.46
C GLU A 25 14.25 -7.16 -4.56
N VAL A 26 13.01 -7.20 -5.07
CA VAL A 26 11.84 -7.65 -4.31
C VAL A 26 11.94 -9.12 -3.89
N ARG A 27 11.31 -9.45 -2.76
CA ARG A 27 11.30 -10.78 -2.16
C ARG A 27 9.86 -11.22 -1.95
N PHE A 28 9.21 -11.67 -3.04
CA PHE A 28 7.80 -12.07 -3.04
C PHE A 28 7.50 -13.16 -2.00
N ALA A 29 8.17 -14.31 -2.09
CA ALA A 29 7.97 -15.42 -1.15
C ALA A 29 8.13 -15.03 0.32
N GLN A 30 9.08 -14.15 0.65
CA GLN A 30 9.29 -13.66 2.02
C GLN A 30 8.21 -12.66 2.45
N SER A 31 7.76 -11.79 1.55
CA SER A 31 6.73 -10.78 1.86
C SER A 31 5.34 -11.39 2.06
N THR A 32 5.15 -12.62 1.58
CA THR A 32 3.83 -13.28 1.57
C THR A 32 3.81 -14.61 2.31
N SER A 33 4.91 -15.02 2.95
CA SER A 33 5.01 -16.33 3.62
C SER A 33 3.99 -16.53 4.72
N ASP A 34 3.64 -15.45 5.42
CA ASP A 34 2.81 -15.48 6.61
C ASP A 34 1.33 -15.15 6.30
N LEU A 35 0.99 -14.97 5.02
CA LEU A 35 -0.37 -14.65 4.58
C LEU A 35 -1.17 -15.92 4.28
N SER A 36 -2.23 -16.14 5.05
CA SER A 36 -3.22 -17.17 4.76
C SER A 36 -4.05 -16.83 3.50
N ALA A 37 -4.70 -17.83 2.92
CA ALA A 37 -5.59 -17.62 1.77
C ALA A 37 -6.73 -16.63 2.08
N GLU A 38 -7.19 -16.57 3.33
CA GLU A 38 -8.17 -15.59 3.78
C GLU A 38 -7.59 -14.18 3.83
N GLN A 39 -6.39 -14.02 4.40
CA GLN A 39 -5.71 -12.73 4.46
C GLN A 39 -5.43 -12.17 3.06
N TRP A 40 -5.08 -13.02 2.09
CA TRP A 40 -4.99 -12.61 0.69
C TRP A 40 -6.29 -12.01 0.15
N ARG A 41 -7.43 -12.69 0.38
CA ARG A 41 -8.75 -12.21 -0.05
C ARG A 41 -9.10 -10.87 0.59
N GLU A 42 -8.72 -10.69 1.85
CA GLU A 42 -8.97 -9.46 2.63
C GLU A 42 -7.91 -8.37 2.45
N THR A 43 -6.98 -8.52 1.50
CA THR A 43 -5.95 -7.52 1.25
C THR A 43 -6.28 -6.71 0.00
N GLU A 44 -6.40 -5.40 0.14
CA GLU A 44 -6.49 -4.43 -0.97
C GLU A 44 -5.13 -3.79 -1.28
N LEU A 45 -4.25 -3.68 -0.28
CA LEU A 45 -2.94 -3.04 -0.39
C LEU A 45 -1.87 -3.96 0.23
N LEU A 46 -0.91 -4.41 -0.60
CA LEU A 46 0.14 -5.34 -0.20
C LEU A 46 1.52 -4.83 -0.64
N GLY A 47 2.41 -4.57 0.32
CA GLY A 47 3.80 -4.24 0.04
C GLY A 47 4.64 -5.50 -0.14
N VAL A 48 5.18 -5.70 -1.34
CA VAL A 48 6.20 -6.72 -1.63
C VAL A 48 7.56 -6.03 -1.62
N SER A 49 8.27 -6.16 -0.52
CA SER A 49 9.47 -5.35 -0.28
C SER A 49 10.76 -6.03 -0.74
N ASP A 50 11.82 -5.23 -0.81
CA ASP A 50 13.18 -5.72 -0.77
C ASP A 50 13.57 -6.23 0.63
N ARG A 51 14.83 -6.64 0.80
CA ARG A 51 15.36 -7.12 2.08
C ARG A 51 15.33 -6.04 3.18
N ALA A 52 15.47 -4.76 2.83
CA ALA A 52 15.51 -3.67 3.80
C ALA A 52 14.11 -3.21 4.24
N GLY A 53 13.05 -3.57 3.52
CA GLY A 53 11.67 -3.22 3.85
C GLY A 53 11.30 -1.76 3.53
N ASN A 54 12.16 -1.04 2.82
CA ASN A 54 11.99 0.39 2.54
C ASN A 54 11.65 0.68 1.07
N LYS A 55 11.70 -0.31 0.19
CA LYS A 55 11.32 -0.17 -1.21
C LYS A 55 10.81 -1.49 -1.74
N GLY A 56 10.13 -1.45 -2.88
CA GLY A 56 9.66 -2.66 -3.53
C GLY A 56 8.54 -2.37 -4.50
N VAL A 57 7.56 -3.26 -4.53
CA VAL A 57 6.34 -3.11 -5.32
C VAL A 57 5.13 -3.13 -4.41
N LEU A 58 4.24 -2.16 -4.59
CA LEU A 58 2.98 -2.08 -3.91
C LEU A 58 1.91 -2.63 -4.85
N LEU A 59 1.31 -3.77 -4.49
CA LEU A 59 0.13 -4.30 -5.15
C LEU A 59 -1.10 -3.58 -4.60
N LEU A 60 -1.95 -3.14 -5.52
CA LEU A 60 -3.09 -2.27 -5.26
C LEU A 60 -4.32 -2.88 -5.94
N ASP A 61 -5.21 -3.46 -5.16
CA ASP A 61 -6.43 -4.12 -5.62
C ASP A 61 -7.65 -3.25 -5.28
N SER A 62 -8.32 -2.73 -6.31
CA SER A 62 -9.56 -1.97 -6.16
C SER A 62 -10.80 -2.87 -5.99
N GLY A 63 -10.64 -4.19 -5.95
CA GLY A 63 -11.71 -5.17 -5.98
C GLY A 63 -12.20 -5.49 -7.40
N ALA A 64 -12.05 -4.57 -8.34
CA ALA A 64 -12.35 -4.78 -9.76
C ALA A 64 -11.08 -4.97 -10.61
N THR A 65 -9.95 -4.39 -10.18
CA THR A 65 -8.72 -4.38 -10.95
C THR A 65 -7.50 -4.38 -10.03
N LEU A 66 -6.52 -5.20 -10.39
CA LEU A 66 -5.22 -5.21 -9.74
C LEU A 66 -4.26 -4.27 -10.48
N TYR A 67 -3.50 -3.49 -9.72
CA TYR A 67 -2.43 -2.64 -10.19
C TYR A 67 -1.15 -2.93 -9.40
N ALA A 68 -0.02 -2.48 -9.95
CA ALA A 68 1.26 -2.51 -9.24
C ALA A 68 2.05 -1.22 -9.50
N ALA A 69 2.70 -0.71 -8.46
CA ALA A 69 3.61 0.43 -8.56
C ALA A 69 4.89 0.16 -7.78
N ALA A 70 6.03 0.56 -8.33
CA ALA A 70 7.26 0.57 -7.52
C ALA A 70 7.14 1.66 -6.44
N TYR A 71 7.59 1.36 -5.23
CA TYR A 71 7.52 2.28 -4.10
C TYR A 71 8.84 2.44 -3.35
N GLU A 72 8.98 3.59 -2.70
CA GLU A 72 9.93 3.86 -1.62
C GLU A 72 9.16 4.34 -0.39
N LEU A 73 9.52 3.84 0.79
CA LEU A 73 8.83 4.07 2.05
C LEU A 73 9.79 4.70 3.04
N SER A 74 9.40 5.88 3.52
CA SER A 74 10.06 6.57 4.63
C SER A 74 9.19 6.46 5.88
N ARG A 75 9.80 6.10 7.01
CA ARG A 75 9.12 5.89 8.29
C ARG A 75 9.51 6.95 9.31
N GLY A 76 8.57 7.29 10.18
CA GLY A 76 8.77 8.27 11.24
C GLY A 76 8.91 9.68 10.67
N ILE A 77 7.82 10.22 10.14
CA ILE A 77 7.79 11.60 9.65
C ILE A 77 8.13 12.56 10.80
N ARG A 78 9.03 13.50 10.52
CA ARG A 78 9.47 14.52 11.47
C ARG A 78 9.22 15.91 10.90
N SER A 79 8.92 16.86 11.78
CA SER A 79 8.87 18.27 11.44
C SER A 79 10.28 18.81 11.17
N SER A 80 10.37 20.04 10.66
CA SER A 80 11.64 20.78 10.57
C SER A 80 12.38 20.90 11.91
N SER A 81 11.65 20.84 13.03
CA SER A 81 12.21 20.82 14.39
C SER A 81 12.60 19.42 14.89
N GLY A 82 12.58 18.39 14.03
CA GLY A 82 12.90 17.00 14.36
C GLY A 82 11.84 16.23 15.16
N LYS A 83 10.71 16.86 15.51
CA LYS A 83 9.64 16.25 16.31
C LYS A 83 8.81 15.29 15.45
N ALA A 84 8.49 14.12 15.98
CA ALA A 84 7.65 13.15 15.28
C ALA A 84 6.26 13.76 14.99
N GLN A 85 5.80 13.64 13.75
CA GLN A 85 4.56 14.27 13.27
C GLN A 85 3.47 13.22 13.08
N PRO A 86 2.31 13.36 13.74
CA PRO A 86 1.17 12.52 13.44
C PRO A 86 0.61 12.84 12.04
N ILE A 87 0.05 11.85 11.38
CA ILE A 87 -0.57 12.01 10.06
C ILE A 87 -1.93 11.33 10.03
N ILE A 88 -2.74 11.69 9.04
CA ILE A 88 -3.88 10.87 8.61
C ILE A 88 -3.46 10.20 7.31
N CYS A 89 -3.55 8.87 7.26
CA CYS A 89 -3.14 8.09 6.09
C CYS A 89 -3.99 8.44 4.86
N ASP A 90 -3.35 8.68 3.72
CA ASP A 90 -4.02 9.00 2.45
C ASP A 90 -4.72 7.81 1.79
N PHE A 91 -4.50 6.60 2.31
CA PHE A 91 -5.16 5.36 1.86
C PHE A 91 -6.36 5.02 2.73
N CYS A 92 -6.13 4.66 4.00
CA CYS A 92 -7.16 4.13 4.91
C CYS A 92 -7.76 5.16 5.87
N ARG A 93 -7.32 6.43 5.82
CA ARG A 93 -7.72 7.51 6.74
C ARG A 93 -7.49 7.24 8.23
N THR A 94 -6.75 6.17 8.56
CA THR A 94 -6.31 5.91 9.93
C THR A 94 -5.33 7.01 10.37
N TRP A 95 -5.60 7.60 11.52
CA TRP A 95 -4.67 8.50 12.17
C TRP A 95 -3.50 7.71 12.75
N GLN A 96 -2.28 8.12 12.42
CA GLN A 96 -1.06 7.49 12.89
C GLN A 96 -0.29 8.44 13.80
N THR A 97 0.16 7.91 14.93
CA THR A 97 1.11 8.61 15.82
C THR A 97 2.43 8.84 15.09
N GLY A 98 3.22 9.83 15.50
CA GLY A 98 4.46 10.18 14.80
C GLY A 98 5.44 9.01 14.59
N SER A 99 5.56 8.06 15.51
CA SER A 99 6.41 6.85 15.33
C SER A 99 5.88 5.83 14.31
N ARG A 100 4.58 5.87 14.02
CA ARG A 100 3.88 4.98 13.06
C ARG A 100 3.47 5.71 11.77
N SER A 101 3.78 7.00 11.70
CA SER A 101 3.62 7.80 10.49
C SER A 101 4.68 7.39 9.47
N GLY A 102 4.28 7.36 8.20
CA GLY A 102 5.20 7.16 7.09
C GLY A 102 4.78 7.96 5.89
N SER A 103 5.64 7.99 4.89
CA SER A 103 5.30 8.45 3.55
C SER A 103 5.74 7.41 2.53
N VAL A 104 4.92 7.20 1.53
CA VAL A 104 5.20 6.29 0.42
C VAL A 104 5.28 7.08 -0.87
N THR A 105 6.40 6.96 -1.56
CA THR A 105 6.62 7.55 -2.88
C THR A 105 6.38 6.48 -3.92
N LEU A 106 5.36 6.65 -4.76
CA LEU A 106 5.02 5.75 -5.84
C LEU A 106 5.58 6.28 -7.16
N MET A 107 6.29 5.41 -7.87
CA MET A 107 6.91 5.73 -9.14
C MET A 107 5.90 5.56 -10.27
N ARG A 108 5.87 6.51 -11.21
CA ARG A 108 5.10 6.34 -12.44
C ARG A 108 5.80 5.32 -13.36
N PRO A 109 5.05 4.51 -14.14
CA PRO A 109 5.64 3.44 -14.97
C PRO A 109 6.55 3.97 -16.09
N VAL A 110 6.21 5.13 -16.65
CA VAL A 110 6.97 5.75 -17.74
C VAL A 110 8.29 6.31 -17.20
N ARG A 111 9.40 6.01 -17.87
CA ARG A 111 10.71 6.52 -17.50
C ARG A 111 10.69 8.05 -17.44
N ASP A 112 11.33 8.60 -16.40
CA ASP A 112 11.49 10.04 -16.17
C ASP A 112 10.18 10.85 -16.01
N SER A 113 9.03 10.18 -15.85
CA SER A 113 7.73 10.85 -15.60
C SER A 113 7.51 11.30 -14.15
N GLY A 114 8.48 11.04 -13.26
CA GLY A 114 8.46 11.45 -11.86
C GLY A 114 7.79 10.45 -10.93
N SER A 115 7.40 10.94 -9.75
CA SER A 115 6.80 10.15 -8.67
C SER A 115 5.77 10.99 -7.91
N VAL A 116 4.93 10.33 -7.13
CA VAL A 116 3.97 10.98 -6.24
C VAL A 116 4.14 10.42 -4.83
N THR A 117 4.26 11.30 -3.84
CA THR A 117 4.39 10.94 -2.43
C THR A 117 3.07 11.11 -1.70
N PHE A 118 2.70 10.11 -0.90
CA PHE A 118 1.51 10.09 -0.06
C PHE A 118 1.91 9.91 1.40
N LEU A 119 1.14 10.49 2.33
CA LEU A 119 1.23 10.16 3.74
C LEU A 119 0.57 8.80 3.97
N CYS A 120 1.23 7.90 4.68
CA CYS A 120 0.75 6.53 4.85
C CYS A 120 1.03 5.98 6.24
N CYS A 121 0.42 4.84 6.54
CA CYS A 121 0.82 4.02 7.68
C CYS A 121 2.20 3.42 7.39
N ALA A 122 3.13 3.51 8.34
CA ALA A 122 4.50 3.02 8.18
C ALA A 122 4.59 1.48 8.04
N ASP A 123 3.53 0.77 8.39
CA ASP A 123 3.37 -0.68 8.28
C ASP A 123 2.72 -1.13 6.96
N LEU A 124 2.16 -0.18 6.18
CA LEU A 124 1.34 -0.44 4.99
C LEU A 124 0.17 -1.43 5.23
N GLU A 125 -0.28 -1.61 6.47
CA GLU A 125 -1.37 -2.54 6.81
C GLU A 125 -2.78 -1.91 6.63
N CYS A 126 -2.92 -1.05 5.60
CA CYS A 126 -4.13 -0.26 5.37
C CYS A 126 -5.40 -1.13 5.28
N SER A 127 -5.30 -2.30 4.62
CA SER A 127 -6.37 -3.31 4.50
C SER A 127 -6.84 -3.82 5.87
N ARG A 128 -5.92 -4.05 6.81
CA ARG A 128 -6.25 -4.49 8.18
C ARG A 128 -6.81 -3.35 9.02
N HIS A 129 -6.33 -2.12 8.78
CA HIS A 129 -6.78 -0.95 9.51
C HIS A 129 -8.25 -0.61 9.21
N VAL A 130 -8.67 -0.66 7.94
CA VAL A 130 -10.08 -0.41 7.58
C VAL A 130 -11.05 -1.43 8.17
N ARG A 131 -10.55 -2.62 8.55
CA ARG A 131 -11.27 -3.70 9.23
C ARG A 131 -11.19 -3.64 10.76
N ASN A 132 -10.56 -2.61 11.33
CA ASN A 132 -10.35 -2.49 12.77
C ASN A 132 -9.54 -3.66 13.42
N LEU A 133 -8.67 -4.31 12.63
CA LEU A 133 -7.88 -5.47 13.07
C LEU A 133 -6.52 -5.09 13.66
N THR A 134 -6.20 -3.81 13.76
CA THR A 134 -4.92 -3.32 14.29
C THR A 134 -5.13 -2.41 15.49
N SER A 135 -4.10 -2.29 16.34
CA SER A 135 -4.12 -1.35 17.47
C SER A 135 -4.19 0.11 17.01
N ALA A 136 -3.61 0.42 15.86
CA ALA A 136 -3.66 1.75 15.26
C ALA A 136 -5.09 2.15 14.89
N ALA A 137 -5.86 1.25 14.25
CA ALA A 137 -7.25 1.50 13.92
C ALA A 137 -8.12 1.72 15.17
N LYS A 138 -7.96 0.86 16.19
CA LYS A 138 -8.70 0.96 17.47
C LYS A 138 -8.43 2.23 18.27
N THR A 139 -7.29 2.88 18.05
CA THR A 139 -6.89 4.12 18.75
C THR A 139 -6.96 5.36 17.87
N SER A 140 -7.29 5.19 16.59
CA SER A 140 -7.36 6.25 15.59
C SER A 140 -8.54 7.18 15.89
N ARG A 141 -8.24 8.42 16.31
CA ARG A 141 -9.29 9.41 16.60
C ARG A 141 -10.15 9.75 15.39
N SER A 142 -9.61 9.68 14.17
CA SER A 142 -10.37 9.91 12.95
C SER A 142 -11.39 8.80 12.70
N GLN A 143 -11.00 7.54 12.90
CA GLN A 143 -11.89 6.38 12.69
C GLN A 143 -12.88 6.20 13.86
N LEU A 144 -12.47 6.48 15.09
CA LEU A 144 -13.36 6.38 16.27
C LEU A 144 -14.53 7.38 16.26
N ARG A 145 -14.43 8.44 15.45
CA ARG A 145 -15.48 9.47 15.32
C ARG A 145 -16.22 9.39 13.99
N GLU A 146 -15.93 8.36 13.21
CA GLU A 146 -16.52 8.16 11.89
C GLU A 146 -17.66 7.14 12.00
N ASP A 147 -18.82 7.49 11.46
CA ASP A 147 -20.03 6.66 11.47
C ASP A 147 -20.01 5.53 10.41
N MET A 148 -18.91 5.39 9.68
CA MET A 148 -18.75 4.37 8.64
C MET A 148 -18.54 2.98 9.23
N SER A 149 -19.20 1.98 8.65
CA SER A 149 -18.94 0.57 8.88
C SER A 149 -17.57 0.14 8.33
N ASN A 150 -17.12 -1.07 8.68
CA ASN A 150 -15.88 -1.60 8.12
C ASN A 150 -15.99 -1.81 6.60
N GLU A 151 -17.15 -2.24 6.11
CA GLU A 151 -17.44 -2.45 4.70
C GLU A 151 -17.34 -1.14 3.92
N GLU A 152 -17.90 -0.06 4.45
CA GLU A 152 -17.81 1.27 3.84
C GLU A 152 -16.37 1.79 3.83
N ARG A 153 -15.58 1.50 4.88
CA ARG A 153 -14.15 1.87 4.93
C ARG A 153 -13.32 1.08 3.92
N ILE A 154 -13.63 -0.20 3.71
CA ILE A 154 -13.02 -1.02 2.66
C ILE A 154 -13.35 -0.45 1.28
N GLU A 155 -14.61 -0.10 1.05
CA GLU A 155 -15.02 0.47 -0.24
C GLU A 155 -14.34 1.82 -0.51
N ARG A 156 -14.23 2.68 0.51
CA ARG A 156 -13.44 3.92 0.40
C ARG A 156 -11.98 3.65 0.04
N LEU A 157 -11.36 2.62 0.61
CA LEU A 157 -9.98 2.25 0.28
C LEU A 157 -9.87 1.81 -1.18
N ARG A 158 -10.82 1.02 -1.68
CA ARG A 158 -10.88 0.57 -3.08
C ARG A 158 -11.05 1.73 -4.05
N VAL A 159 -12.00 2.63 -3.80
CA VAL A 159 -12.19 3.86 -4.58
C VAL A 159 -10.90 4.70 -4.57
N ARG A 160 -10.24 4.81 -3.41
CA ARG A 160 -8.99 5.55 -3.30
C ARG A 160 -7.86 4.90 -4.10
N ILE A 161 -7.77 3.56 -4.13
CA ILE A 161 -6.81 2.82 -4.94
C ILE A 161 -7.03 3.13 -6.42
N SER A 162 -8.26 3.04 -6.92
CA SER A 162 -8.57 3.37 -8.32
C SER A 162 -8.14 4.79 -8.69
N ALA A 163 -8.42 5.77 -7.82
CA ALA A 163 -8.01 7.16 -8.04
C ALA A 163 -6.48 7.34 -8.05
N ILE A 164 -5.74 6.60 -7.20
CA ILE A 164 -4.28 6.63 -7.20
C ILE A 164 -3.73 5.98 -8.48
N ALA A 165 -4.32 4.87 -8.92
CA ALA A 165 -3.93 4.19 -10.16
C ALA A 165 -4.10 5.12 -11.37
N GLU A 166 -5.24 5.82 -11.45
CA GLU A 166 -5.50 6.82 -12.48
C GLU A 166 -4.50 7.98 -12.41
N GLN A 167 -4.28 8.56 -11.21
CA GLN A 167 -3.34 9.65 -11.01
C GLN A 167 -1.93 9.31 -11.49
N LEU A 168 -1.50 8.06 -11.27
CA LEU A 168 -0.17 7.55 -11.65
C LEU A 168 -0.12 6.97 -13.08
N ALA A 169 -1.26 6.85 -13.75
CA ALA A 169 -1.42 6.13 -15.02
C ALA A 169 -0.88 4.69 -14.95
N LEU A 170 -1.26 3.95 -13.91
CA LEU A 170 -0.91 2.54 -13.76
C LEU A 170 -1.70 1.67 -14.73
N ALA A 171 -1.03 0.71 -15.34
CA ALA A 171 -1.69 -0.28 -16.20
C ALA A 171 -2.45 -1.31 -15.35
N PRO A 172 -3.66 -1.71 -15.76
CA PRO A 172 -4.36 -2.83 -15.13
C PRO A 172 -3.61 -4.14 -15.37
N ILE A 173 -3.67 -5.05 -14.40
CA ILE A 173 -3.05 -6.37 -14.46
C ILE A 173 -4.15 -7.42 -14.62
N ASN A 174 -4.02 -8.25 -15.66
CA ASN A 174 -4.93 -9.34 -15.96
C ASN A 174 -4.25 -10.67 -15.58
N LEU A 175 -4.90 -11.47 -14.73
CA LEU A 175 -4.40 -12.71 -14.13
C LEU A 175 -5.44 -13.83 -14.16
#